data_AF-F9S4V1-F1
#
_entry.id   AF-F9S4V1-F1
#
_cell.length_a   1.000
_cell.length_b   1.000
_cell.length_c   1.000
_cell.angle_alpha   90.00
_cell.angle_beta   90.00
_cell.angle_gamma   90.00
#
_symmetry.space_group_name_H-M   'P 1'
#
loop_
_entity.id
_entity.type
_entity.pdbx_description
1 polymer ?
#
loop_
_entity_poly.entity_id
_entity_poly.type
_entity_poly.pdbx_seq_one_letter_code
_entity_poly.pdbx_strand_id
1 'polypeptide(L)' 'MFIVKRLIKLAIITAIFLTIFDLISYGQVTWVYRLFGIS' A
#
# COMPACT_ATOMS: atom_id res chain seq x y z
N MET A 1 24.19 3.09 -17.28
CA MET A 1 22.93 3.76 -16.87
C MET A 1 22.85 3.88 -15.34
N PHE A 2 23.56 4.84 -14.75
CA PHE A 2 23.53 5.07 -13.29
C PHE A 2 22.17 5.58 -12.78
N ILE A 3 21.44 6.31 -13.62
CA ILE A 3 20.12 6.86 -13.29
C ILE A 3 19.06 5.75 -13.12
N VAL A 4 19.11 4.71 -13.97
CA VAL A 4 18.14 3.60 -13.96
C VAL A 4 18.27 2.77 -12.69
N LYS A 5 19.49 2.54 -12.20
CA LYS A 5 19.71 1.84 -10.92
C LYS A 5 19.11 2.60 -9.73
N ARG A 6 19.21 3.93 -9.73
CA ARG A 6 18.59 4.79 -8.70
C ARG A 6 17.06 4.80 -8.82
N LEU A 7 16.53 4.84 -10.04
CA LEU A 7 15.09 4.76 -10.30
C LEU A 7 14.48 3.44 -9.83
N ILE A 8 15.13 2.31 -10.14
CA ILE A 8 14.69 0.98 -9.70
C ILE A 8 14.66 0.90 -8.17
N LYS A 9 15.69 1.43 -7.50
CA LYS A 9 15.73 1.43 -6.04
C LYS A 9 14.57 2.23 -5.43
N LEU A 10 14.22 3.37 -6.03
CA LEU A 10 13.07 4.18 -5.61
C LEU A 10 11.75 3.42 -5.84
N ALA A 11 11.57 2.85 -7.04
CA ALA A 11 10.37 2.12 -7.42
C ALA A 11 10.09 0.92 -6.51
N ILE A 12 11.13 0.18 -6.09
CA ILE A 12 10.99 -0.95 -5.17
C ILE A 12 10.45 -0.49 -3.81
N ILE A 13 11.01 0.59 -3.25
CA ILE A 13 10.56 1.12 -1.96
C ILE A 13 9.12 1.64 -2.06
N THR A 14 8.80 2.35 -3.15
CA THR A 14 7.44 2.82 -3.41
C THR A 14 6.45 1.67 -3.54
N ALA A 15 6.79 0.61 -4.28
CA ALA A 15 5.91 -0.55 -4.45
C ALA A 15 5.62 -1.26 -3.12
N ILE A 16 6.65 -1.45 -2.28
CA ILE A 16 6.50 -2.05 -0.95
C ILE A 16 5.60 -1.18 -0.08
N PHE A 17 5.85 0.13 -0.05
CA PHE A 17 5.06 1.08 0.75
C PHE A 17 3.59 1.11 0.30
N LEU A 18 3.34 1.18 -1.01
CA LEU A 18 1.98 1.18 -1.56
C LEU A 18 1.25 -0.12 -1.24
N THR A 19 1.93 -1.26 -1.33
CA THR A 19 1.35 -2.57 -1.03
C THR A 19 0.92 -2.66 0.43
N ILE A 20 1.77 -2.23 1.36
CA ILE A 20 1.43 -2.23 2.79
C ILE A 20 0.29 -1.25 3.06
N PHE A 21 0.33 -0.06 2.45
CA PHE A 21 -0.73 0.94 2.57
C PHE A 21 -2.08 0.43 2.05
N ASP A 22 -2.07 -0.30 0.93
CA ASP A 22 -3.26 -0.92 0.34
C ASP A 22 -3.83 -2.01 1.26
N LEU A 23 -2.97 -2.89 1.78
CA LEU A 23 -3.39 -3.92 2.75
C LEU A 23 -3.98 -3.32 4.02
N ILE A 24 -3.37 -2.25 4.55
CA ILE A 24 -3.88 -1.55 5.73
C ILE A 24 -5.20 -0.84 5.41
N SER A 25 -5.31 -0.18 4.25
CA SER A 25 -6.56 0.48 3.83
C SER A 25 -7.67 -0.54 3.65
N TYR A 26 -7.41 -1.69 3.01
CA TYR A 26 -8.38 -2.78 2.85
C TYR A 26 -8.80 -3.38 4.21
N GLY A 27 -7.84 -3.50 5.13
CA GLY A 27 -8.08 -3.87 6.52
C GLY A 27 -8.96 -2.85 7.24
N GLN A 28 -8.63 -1.57 7.18
CA GLN A 28 -9.43 -0.50 7.79
C GLN A 28 -10.83 -0.46 7.20
N VAL A 29 -10.97 -0.61 5.90
CA VAL A 29 -12.27 -0.66 5.22
C VAL A 29 -13.09 -1.85 5.70
N THR A 30 -12.51 -3.06 5.78
CA THR A 30 -13.23 -4.25 6.29
C THR A 30 -13.59 -4.15 7.78
N TRP A 31 -12.71 -3.57 8.60
CA TRP A 31 -13.00 -3.30 10.02
C TRP A 31 -14.05 -2.19 10.19
N VAL A 32 -14.02 -1.13 9.40
CA VAL A 32 -15.02 -0.05 9.39
C VAL A 32 -16.37 -0.60 8.95
N TYR A 33 -16.45 -1.36 7.85
CA TYR A 33 -17.69 -2.02 7.43
C TYR A 33 -18.23 -2.98 8.50
N ARG A 34 -17.34 -3.70 9.21
CA ARG A 34 -17.73 -4.61 10.30
C ARG A 34 -18.15 -3.88 11.58
N LEU A 35 -17.49 -2.78 11.93
CA LEU A 35 -17.75 -2.01 13.16
C LEU A 35 -18.95 -1.06 13.00
N PHE A 36 -19.14 -0.47 11.83
CA PHE A 36 -20.30 0.36 11.54
C PHE A 36 -21.55 -0.44 11.18
N GLY A 37 -21.44 -1.77 11.02
CA GLY A 37 -22.60 -2.66 10.96
C GLY A 37 -23.64 -2.26 9.91
N ILE A 38 -23.21 -1.64 8.80
CA ILE A 38 -24.10 -1.31 7.69
C ILE A 38 -24.28 -2.61 6.89
N SER A 39 -25.13 -3.49 7.42
CA SER A 39 -25.78 -4.59 6.71
C SER A 39 -27.26 -4.26 6.62
#